data_AF-A0A953SIC9-F1
#
_entry.id   AF-A0A953SIC9-F1
#
_cell.length_a   1.000
_cell.length_b   1.000
_cell.length_c   1.000
_cell.angle_alpha   90.00
_cell.angle_beta   90.00
_cell.angle_gamma   90.00
#
_symmetry.space_group_name_H-M   'P 1'
#
loop_
_entity.id
_entity.type
_entity.pdbx_description
1 polymer ?
#
loop_
_entity_poly.entity_id
_entity_poly.type
_entity_poly.pdbx_seq_one_letter_code
_entity_poly.pdbx_strand_id
1 'polypeptide(L)'
;MAGDSAQDRTEAATPKRREESRAKGDVVDSKDLASGFTIFGVAMLLVLFGPGLIEGLKDALRVHFGSLAIAPSLATKEGAVGLIRNTVTSSFGIVAPIVAAVVVVALAAQFAMHGLV
;
A
#
# COMPACT_ATOMS: atom_id res chain seq x y z
N MET A 1 23.14 -7.53 20.78
CA MET A 1 23.68 -6.16 20.65
C MET A 1 24.94 -6.19 19.80
N ALA A 2 24.87 -5.73 18.54
CA ALA A 2 25.99 -5.24 17.73
C ALA A 2 25.44 -4.90 16.34
N GLY A 3 25.10 -3.63 16.08
CA GLY A 3 24.52 -3.28 14.78
C GLY A 3 24.25 -1.80 14.52
N ASP A 4 24.91 -0.87 15.23
CA ASP A 4 24.58 0.56 15.10
C ASP A 4 25.81 1.49 14.99
N SER A 5 26.96 0.97 14.56
CA SER A 5 28.22 1.75 14.54
C SER A 5 28.72 2.15 13.16
N ALA A 6 27.96 1.85 12.09
CA ALA A 6 28.34 2.16 10.72
C ALA A 6 27.78 3.52 10.24
N GLN A 7 26.67 3.97 10.82
CA GLN A 7 25.93 5.14 10.35
C GLN A 7 26.57 6.49 10.80
N ASP A 8 27.38 6.48 11.86
CA ASP A 8 27.98 7.69 12.46
C ASP A 8 29.49 7.88 12.17
N ARG A 9 30.12 7.03 11.36
CA ARG A 9 31.55 7.22 11.00
C ARG A 9 31.68 8.15 9.80
N THR A 10 32.16 9.36 10.05
CA THR A 10 32.46 10.40 9.03
C THR A 10 33.73 10.13 8.22
N GLU A 11 34.56 9.15 8.61
CA GLU A 11 35.75 8.77 7.87
C GLU A 11 35.45 7.76 6.75
N ALA A 12 35.99 8.03 5.56
CA ALA A 12 35.85 7.14 4.42
C ALA A 12 36.47 5.76 4.70
N ALA A 13 35.77 4.69 4.31
CA ALA A 13 36.27 3.33 4.47
C ALA A 13 37.61 3.13 3.72
N THR A 14 38.62 2.63 4.43
CA THR A 14 39.93 2.29 3.87
C THR A 14 39.82 1.19 2.79
N PRO A 15 40.72 1.16 1.80
CA PRO A 15 40.64 0.22 0.68
C PRO A 15 40.53 -1.24 1.12
N LYS A 16 41.30 -1.64 2.14
CA LYS A 16 41.25 -2.99 2.74
C LYS A 16 39.87 -3.36 3.30
N ARG A 17 39.17 -2.43 3.97
CA ARG A 17 37.81 -2.67 4.48
C ARG A 17 36.79 -2.85 3.36
N ARG A 18 36.94 -2.13 2.23
CA ARG A 18 36.04 -2.27 1.07
C ARG A 18 36.20 -3.63 0.39
N GLU A 19 37.43 -4.13 0.27
CA GLU A 19 37.69 -5.48 -0.24
C GLU A 19 37.16 -6.57 0.69
N GLU A 20 37.32 -6.41 2.01
CA GLU A 20 36.78 -7.37 2.99
C GLU A 20 35.23 -7.43 2.96
N SER A 21 34.54 -6.29 2.84
CA SER A 21 33.07 -6.28 2.70
C SER A 21 32.62 -6.93 1.38
N ARG A 22 33.34 -6.70 0.28
CA ARG A 22 33.06 -7.40 -1.00
C ARG A 22 33.29 -8.91 -0.90
N ALA A 23 34.37 -9.35 -0.24
CA ALA A 23 34.69 -10.76 -0.06
C ALA A 23 33.68 -11.48 0.85
N LYS A 24 33.08 -10.76 1.80
CA LYS A 24 32.01 -11.26 2.68
C LYS A 24 30.63 -11.28 2.01
N GLY A 25 30.49 -10.69 0.81
CA GLY A 25 29.20 -10.54 0.16
C GLY A 25 28.27 -9.58 0.91
N ASP A 26 28.81 -8.62 1.67
CA ASP A 26 27.99 -7.60 2.33
C ASP A 26 27.24 -6.79 1.27
N VAL A 27 25.92 -6.97 1.22
CA VAL A 27 25.02 -6.15 0.41
C VAL A 27 24.91 -4.79 1.07
N VAL A 28 25.06 -3.72 0.27
CA VAL A 28 24.94 -2.34 0.77
C VAL A 28 23.49 -2.08 1.18
N ASP A 29 23.23 -2.06 2.48
CA ASP A 29 21.94 -1.65 3.05
C ASP A 29 21.87 -0.12 3.15
N SER A 30 21.18 0.51 2.20
CA SER A 30 20.96 1.97 2.20
C SER A 30 19.55 2.28 2.73
N LYS A 31 19.48 2.59 4.03
CA LYS A 31 18.22 3.00 4.69
C LYS A 31 17.53 4.16 3.97
N ASP A 32 18.29 5.10 3.43
CA ASP A 32 17.76 6.25 2.68
C ASP A 32 17.13 5.82 1.34
N LEU A 33 17.75 4.86 0.67
CA LEU A 33 17.22 4.29 -0.57
C LEU A 33 15.92 3.52 -0.31
N ALA A 34 15.87 2.73 0.77
CA ALA A 34 14.66 2.04 1.21
C ALA A 34 13.50 3.01 1.52
N SER A 35 13.79 4.10 2.24
CA SER A 35 12.81 5.16 2.52
C SER A 35 12.30 5.83 1.24
N GLY A 36 13.21 6.19 0.33
CA GLY A 36 12.86 6.80 -0.96
C GLY A 36 11.97 5.90 -1.83
N PHE A 37 12.31 4.62 -1.96
CA PHE A 37 11.49 3.66 -2.70
C PHE A 37 10.12 3.42 -2.05
N THR A 38 10.03 3.46 -0.73
CA THR A 38 8.75 3.32 -0.02
C THR A 38 7.81 4.48 -0.36
N ILE A 39 8.30 5.72 -0.28
CA ILE A 39 7.51 6.92 -0.63
C ILE A 39 7.10 6.86 -2.11
N PHE A 40 8.02 6.49 -3.00
CA PHE A 40 7.73 6.34 -4.42
C PHE A 40 6.65 5.26 -4.68
N GLY A 41 6.75 4.11 -4.02
CA GLY A 41 5.76 3.03 -4.14
C GLY A 41 4.36 3.46 -3.70
N VAL A 42 4.25 4.18 -2.58
CA VAL A 42 2.97 4.72 -2.10
C VAL A 42 2.40 5.77 -3.06
N ALA A 43 3.24 6.67 -3.58
CA ALA A 43 2.80 7.66 -4.56
C ALA A 43 2.28 7.00 -5.85
N MET A 44 2.97 5.96 -6.34
CA MET A 44 2.55 5.22 -7.53
C MET A 44 1.22 4.48 -7.33
N LEU A 45 1.00 3.89 -6.15
CA LEU A 45 -0.30 3.31 -5.78
C LEU A 45 -1.42 4.34 -5.85
N LEU A 46 -1.21 5.53 -5.29
CA LEU A 46 -2.23 6.57 -5.28
C LEU A 46 -2.57 7.05 -6.69
N VAL A 47 -1.59 7.18 -7.58
CA VAL A 47 -1.83 7.58 -8.98
C VAL A 47 -2.62 6.52 -9.74
N LEU A 48 -2.29 5.23 -9.57
CA LEU A 48 -2.94 4.13 -10.29
C LEU A 48 -4.35 3.83 -9.77
N PHE A 49 -4.54 3.83 -8.44
CA PHE A 49 -5.79 3.38 -7.80
C PHE A 49 -6.67 4.54 -7.30
N GLY A 50 -6.14 5.75 -7.21
CA GLY A 50 -6.87 6.95 -6.77
C GLY A 50 -8.14 7.25 -7.57
N PRO A 51 -8.14 7.18 -8.92
CA PRO A 51 -9.35 7.41 -9.70
C PRO A 51 -10.48 6.44 -9.36
N GLY A 52 -10.20 5.13 -9.29
CA GLY A 52 -11.19 4.11 -8.96
C GLY A 52 -11.72 4.24 -7.53
N LEU A 53 -10.87 4.67 -6.60
CA LEU A 53 -11.26 5.02 -5.23
C LEU A 53 -12.31 6.14 -5.19
N ILE A 54 -12.04 7.21 -5.94
CA ILE A 54 -12.94 8.37 -6.01
C ILE A 54 -14.26 8.00 -6.70
N GLU A 55 -14.21 7.22 -7.78
CA GLU A 55 -15.41 6.74 -8.47
C GLU A 55 -16.27 5.85 -7.57
N GLY A 56 -15.66 4.87 -6.91
CA GLY A 56 -16.35 3.99 -5.96
C GLY A 56 -17.01 4.78 -4.82
N LEU A 57 -16.32 5.78 -4.28
CA LEU A 57 -16.89 6.65 -3.24
C LEU A 57 -18.08 7.47 -3.76
N LYS A 58 -17.97 8.03 -4.97
CA LYS A 58 -19.06 8.78 -5.61
C LYS A 58 -20.29 7.90 -5.85
N ASP A 59 -20.10 6.68 -6.33
CA ASP A 59 -21.20 5.77 -6.61
C ASP A 59 -21.85 5.26 -5.32
N ALA A 60 -21.07 4.98 -4.27
CA ALA A 60 -21.62 4.68 -2.95
C ALA A 60 -22.48 5.85 -2.45
N LEU A 61 -21.97 7.09 -2.51
CA LEU A 61 -22.74 8.27 -2.12
C LEU A 61 -24.01 8.43 -2.96
N ARG A 62 -23.96 8.24 -4.27
CA ARG A 62 -25.15 8.30 -5.14
C ARG A 62 -26.18 7.24 -4.79
N VAL A 63 -25.77 6.00 -4.57
CA VAL A 63 -26.68 4.90 -4.23
C VAL A 63 -27.33 5.16 -2.87
N HIS A 64 -26.56 5.58 -1.87
CA HIS A 64 -27.07 5.81 -0.53
C HIS A 64 -27.93 7.06 -0.42
N PHE A 65 -27.42 8.21 -0.87
CA PHE A 65 -28.13 9.49 -0.76
C PHE A 65 -29.20 9.67 -1.84
N GLY A 66 -29.06 9.02 -3.00
CA GLY A 66 -30.08 9.00 -4.04
C GLY A 66 -31.25 8.07 -3.73
N SER A 67 -31.03 6.94 -3.04
CA SER A 67 -32.11 6.01 -2.65
C SER A 67 -32.88 6.45 -1.40
N LEU A 68 -32.24 7.21 -0.49
CA LEU A 68 -32.89 7.80 0.69
C LEU A 68 -33.98 8.81 0.33
N ALA A 69 -33.95 9.40 -0.87
CA ALA A 69 -34.92 10.41 -1.27
C ALA A 69 -36.30 9.83 -1.66
N ILE A 70 -36.43 8.52 -1.97
CA ILE A 70 -37.66 7.99 -2.60
C ILE A 70 -38.13 6.60 -2.09
N ALA A 71 -37.39 5.84 -1.28
CA ALA A 71 -37.69 4.40 -1.14
C ALA A 71 -38.64 4.00 0.02
N PRO A 72 -39.92 3.63 -0.22
CA PRO A 72 -40.78 2.96 0.77
C PRO A 72 -40.27 1.58 1.18
N SER A 73 -39.27 1.02 0.49
CA SER A 73 -38.64 -0.27 0.82
C SER A 73 -37.91 -0.26 2.18
N LEU A 74 -37.46 0.90 2.67
CA LEU A 74 -36.88 1.04 4.01
C LEU A 74 -37.91 0.83 5.14
N ALA A 75 -39.20 0.96 4.85
CA ALA A 75 -40.26 0.69 5.82
C ALA A 75 -40.50 -0.81 6.05
N THR A 76 -39.88 -1.67 5.22
CA THR A 76 -39.98 -3.13 5.32
C THR A 76 -38.64 -3.75 5.73
N LYS A 77 -38.70 -4.83 6.51
CA LYS A 77 -37.51 -5.54 7.01
C LYS A 77 -36.68 -6.11 5.85
N GLU A 78 -37.32 -6.66 4.81
CA GLU A 78 -36.63 -7.18 3.62
C GLU A 78 -35.89 -6.08 2.85
N GLY A 79 -36.49 -4.90 2.68
CA GLY A 79 -35.84 -3.80 1.96
C GLY A 79 -34.64 -3.22 2.72
N ALA A 80 -34.72 -3.13 4.06
CA ALA A 80 -33.59 -2.74 4.89
C ALA A 80 -32.42 -3.74 4.81
N VAL A 81 -32.71 -5.04 4.88
CA VAL A 81 -31.69 -6.11 4.74
C VAL A 81 -31.08 -6.12 3.34
N GLY A 82 -31.88 -5.92 2.30
CA GLY A 82 -31.41 -5.82 0.92
C GLY A 82 -30.45 -4.65 0.71
N LEU A 83 -30.75 -3.48 1.30
CA LEU A 83 -29.89 -2.31 1.24
C LEU A 83 -28.55 -2.57 1.93
N ILE A 84 -28.57 -3.12 3.16
CA ILE A 84 -27.36 -3.48 3.90
C ILE A 84 -26.50 -4.46 3.10
N ARG A 85 -27.11 -5.51 2.55
CA ARG A 85 -26.39 -6.51 1.73
C ARG A 85 -25.71 -5.84 0.53
N ASN A 86 -26.44 -5.02 -0.22
CA ASN A 86 -25.92 -4.35 -1.41
C ASN A 86 -24.77 -3.38 -1.07
N THR A 87 -24.90 -2.70 0.07
CA THR A 87 -23.87 -1.79 0.60
C THR A 87 -22.59 -2.53 0.92
N VAL A 88 -22.70 -3.66 1.62
CA VAL A 88 -21.55 -4.48 2.02
C VAL A 88 -20.86 -5.06 0.78
N THR A 89 -21.63 -5.61 -0.17
CA THR A 89 -21.04 -6.17 -1.40
C THR A 89 -20.39 -5.10 -2.28
N SER A 90 -21.01 -3.92 -2.41
CA SER A 90 -20.45 -2.81 -3.20
C SER A 90 -19.17 -2.26 -2.54
N SER A 91 -19.17 -2.15 -1.21
CA SER A 91 -17.97 -1.73 -0.46
C SER A 91 -16.80 -2.70 -0.66
N PHE A 92 -17.08 -4.01 -0.68
CA PHE A 92 -16.05 -5.02 -0.98
C PHE A 92 -15.44 -4.83 -2.38
N GLY A 93 -16.26 -4.53 -3.40
CA GLY A 93 -15.79 -4.27 -4.76
C GLY A 93 -14.86 -3.05 -4.88
N ILE A 94 -15.01 -2.06 -3.99
CA ILE A 94 -14.17 -0.86 -3.96
C ILE A 94 -12.90 -1.09 -3.14
N VAL A 95 -13.02 -1.73 -1.96
CA VAL A 95 -11.91 -1.90 -1.02
C VAL A 95 -10.95 -3.01 -1.44
N ALA A 96 -11.47 -4.13 -1.95
CA ALA A 96 -10.66 -5.29 -2.35
C ALA A 96 -9.54 -4.96 -3.35
N PRO A 97 -9.76 -4.22 -4.46
CA PRO A 97 -8.69 -3.91 -5.42
C PRO A 97 -7.60 -3.02 -4.81
N ILE A 98 -7.94 -2.13 -3.88
CA ILE A 98 -6.96 -1.26 -3.20
C ILE A 98 -6.08 -2.10 -2.27
N VAL A 99 -6.70 -2.98 -1.48
CA VAL A 99 -5.95 -3.88 -0.59
C VAL A 99 -5.04 -4.79 -1.40
N ALA A 100 -5.54 -5.38 -2.49
CA ALA A 100 -4.75 -6.19 -3.40
C ALA A 100 -3.57 -5.40 -3.99
N ALA A 101 -3.80 -4.15 -4.41
CA ALA A 101 -2.76 -3.28 -4.93
C ALA A 101 -1.66 -2.98 -3.91
N VAL A 102 -2.05 -2.63 -2.68
CA VAL A 102 -1.12 -2.37 -1.57
C VAL A 102 -0.27 -3.60 -1.30
N VAL A 103 -0.88 -4.80 -1.29
CA VAL A 103 -0.15 -6.07 -1.13
C VAL A 103 0.85 -6.27 -2.26
N VAL A 104 0.44 -6.07 -3.52
CA VAL A 104 1.33 -6.21 -4.68
C VAL A 104 2.53 -5.26 -4.61
N VAL A 105 2.30 -3.99 -4.25
CA VAL A 105 3.39 -3.01 -4.14
C VAL A 105 4.28 -3.25 -2.93
N ALA A 106 3.72 -3.67 -1.79
CA ALA A 106 4.52 -4.06 -0.63
C ALA A 106 5.44 -5.24 -0.96
N LEU A 107 4.92 -6.25 -1.67
CA LEU A 107 5.71 -7.38 -2.16
C LEU A 107 6.78 -6.89 -3.14
N ALA A 108 6.42 -6.08 -4.13
CA ALA A 108 7.37 -5.55 -5.12
C ALA A 108 8.50 -4.72 -4.48
N ALA A 109 8.17 -3.90 -3.47
CA ALA A 109 9.15 -3.14 -2.71
C ALA A 109 10.09 -4.08 -1.92
N GLN A 110 9.55 -5.13 -1.28
CA GLN A 110 10.39 -6.12 -0.62
C GLN A 110 11.31 -6.86 -1.58
N PHE A 111 10.81 -7.26 -2.77
CA PHE A 111 11.62 -7.89 -3.81
C PHE A 111 12.73 -6.96 -4.33
N ALA A 112 12.43 -5.68 -4.54
CA ALA A 112 13.40 -4.70 -5.01
C ALA A 112 14.49 -4.40 -3.97
N MET A 113 14.15 -4.39 -2.68
CA MET A 113 15.10 -4.11 -1.61
C MET A 113 16.01 -5.29 -1.27
N HIS A 114 15.46 -6.51 -1.19
CA HIS A 114 16.23 -7.68 -0.75
C HIS A 114 16.88 -8.44 -1.90
N GLY A 115 16.46 -8.19 -3.16
CA GLY A 115 16.83 -9.01 -4.30
C GLY A 115 16.27 -10.43 -4.18
N LEU A 116 16.12 -11.13 -5.29
CA LEU A 116 16.05 -12.61 -5.24
C LEU A 116 17.40 -13.09 -4.70
N VAL A 117 17.45 -13.41 -3.41
CA VAL A 117 18.56 -14.17 -2.80
C VAL A 117 18.64 -15.53 -3.46
#